data_AF-A0A3C0REJ9-F1
#
_entry.id   AF-A0A3C0REJ9-F1
#
_cell.length_a   1.000
_cell.length_b   1.000
_cell.length_c   1.000
_cell.angle_alpha   90.00
_cell.angle_beta   90.00
_cell.angle_gamma   90.00
#
_symmetry.space_group_name_H-M   'P 1'
#
loop_
_entity.id
_entity.type
_entity.pdbx_description
1 polymer ?
#
loop_
_entity_poly.entity_id
_entity_poly.type
_entity_poly.pdbx_seq_one_letter_code
_entity_poly.pdbx_strand_id
1 'polypeptide(L)' 'MLLGKEERIFGAGERAIPQNRRGHRLDLNNNPWYGYSYGAENLNFSVPFILSSEGYAVLFDNPARGYLDIG' A
#
# COMPACT_ATOMS: atom_id res chain seq x y z
N MET A 1 -4.47 1.85 -13.88
CA MET A 1 -5.82 1.47 -13.43
C MET A 1 -6.57 2.75 -13.12
N LEU A 2 -7.84 2.86 -13.50
CA LEU A 2 -8.68 3.99 -13.09
C LEU A 2 -9.50 3.56 -11.88
N LEU A 3 -9.55 4.41 -10.84
CA LEU A 3 -10.33 4.14 -9.63
C LEU A 3 -11.76 4.69 -9.78
N GLY A 4 -12.74 3.94 -9.28
CA GLY A 4 -14.11 4.42 -9.06
C GLY A 4 -14.13 5.61 -8.09
N LYS A 5 -15.22 6.36 -8.02
CA LYS A 5 -15.30 7.57 -7.16
C LYS A 5 -15.20 7.25 -5.67
N GLU A 6 -15.92 6.23 -5.23
CA GLU A 6 -16.01 5.81 -3.81
C GLU A 6 -15.15 4.58 -3.49
N GLU A 7 -14.41 4.10 -4.48
CA GLU A 7 -13.58 2.90 -4.36
C GLU A 7 -12.50 3.09 -3.29
N ARG A 8 -12.40 2.11 -2.39
CA ARG A 8 -11.39 2.06 -1.34
C ARG A 8 -10.36 1.01 -1.69
N ILE A 9 -9.10 1.32 -1.39
CA ILE A 9 -7.97 0.44 -1.69
C ILE A 9 -7.32 0.02 -0.37
N PHE A 10 -7.03 -1.27 -0.22
CA PHE A 10 -6.43 -1.87 0.98
C PHE A 10 -5.15 -2.62 0.60
N GLY A 11 -4.38 -3.06 1.60
CA GLY A 11 -3.17 -3.85 1.40
C GLY A 11 -1.89 -3.01 1.47
N ALA A 12 -0.98 -3.26 0.51
CA ALA A 12 0.40 -2.74 0.42
C ALA A 12 1.38 -3.24 1.50
N GLY A 13 1.01 -4.28 2.26
CA GLY A 13 1.80 -4.83 3.37
C GLY A 13 1.67 -4.05 4.68
N GLU A 14 2.73 -4.03 5.46
CA GLU A 14 2.77 -3.40 6.77
C GLU A 14 2.86 -1.88 6.65
N ARG A 15 1.82 -1.20 7.14
CA ARG A 15 1.70 0.26 7.16
C ARG A 15 0.96 0.68 8.43
N ALA A 16 1.44 1.73 9.12
CA ALA A 16 0.80 2.27 10.32
C ALA A 16 -0.09 3.50 10.01
N ILE A 17 -0.87 3.44 8.93
CA ILE A 17 -1.75 4.50 8.44
C ILE A 17 -3.19 3.98 8.25
N PRO A 18 -4.22 4.81 7.96
CA PRO A 18 -5.60 4.36 7.78
C PRO A 18 -5.73 3.24 6.75
N GLN A 19 -6.62 2.28 6.99
CA GLN A 19 -6.77 1.08 6.15
C GLN A 19 -7.05 1.41 4.67
N ASN A 20 -7.83 2.46 4.39
CA ASN A 20 -7.99 2.95 3.03
C ASN A 20 -6.71 3.68 2.59
N ARG A 21 -6.02 3.09 1.62
CA ARG A 21 -4.74 3.56 1.08
C ARG A 21 -4.91 4.56 -0.07
N ARG A 22 -6.14 4.85 -0.49
CA ARG A 22 -6.40 5.85 -1.51
C ARG A 22 -5.87 7.23 -1.09
N GLY A 23 -5.25 7.95 -2.01
CA GLY A 23 -4.57 9.22 -1.77
C GLY A 23 -3.15 9.09 -1.20
N HIS A 24 -2.66 7.87 -0.95
CA HIS A 24 -1.28 7.66 -0.52
C HIS A 24 -0.37 7.22 -1.67
N ARG A 25 0.91 7.60 -1.56
CA ARG A 25 2.01 7.04 -2.36
C ARG A 25 2.90 6.21 -1.44
N LEU A 26 2.86 4.89 -1.60
CA LEU A 26 3.47 3.93 -0.69
C LEU A 26 4.71 3.27 -1.31
N ASP A 27 5.86 3.43 -0.68
CA ASP A 27 7.09 2.77 -1.13
C ASP A 27 7.00 1.25 -0.99
N LEU A 28 7.43 0.53 -2.02
CA LEU A 28 7.62 -0.92 -2.01
C LEU A 28 9.11 -1.19 -1.81
N ASN A 29 9.57 -1.04 -0.58
CA ASN A 29 10.96 -1.21 -0.21
C ASN A 29 11.07 -1.60 1.27
N ASN A 30 11.38 -2.87 1.54
CA ASN A 30 11.57 -3.37 2.90
C ASN A 30 12.73 -2.64 3.57
N ASN A 31 12.46 -1.98 4.70
CA ASN A 31 13.46 -1.25 5.47
C ASN A 31 13.13 -1.36 6.96
N PRO A 32 14.11 -1.58 7.86
CA PRO A 32 13.85 -1.58 9.29
C PRO A 32 13.27 -0.24 9.78
N TRP A 33 12.22 -0.32 10.60
CA TRP A 33 11.65 0.83 11.30
C TRP A 33 11.47 0.51 12.79
N TYR A 34 12.43 0.94 13.61
CA TYR A 34 12.41 0.73 15.04
C TYR A 34 11.63 1.85 15.75
N GLY A 35 10.82 1.50 16.76
CA GLY A 35 10.06 2.47 17.54
C GLY A 35 8.97 3.20 16.76
N TYR A 36 8.44 2.57 15.71
CA TYR A 36 7.40 3.18 14.89
C TYR A 36 6.13 3.48 15.68
N SER A 37 5.39 4.47 15.20
CA SER A 37 4.07 4.82 15.68
C SER A 37 3.13 5.01 14.48
N TYR A 38 1.90 5.42 14.77
CA TYR A 38 0.93 5.78 13.76
C TYR A 38 1.48 6.90 12.85
N GLY A 39 1.23 6.80 11.55
CA GLY A 39 1.78 7.65 10.50
C GLY A 39 2.94 7.03 9.70
N ALA A 40 3.49 5.89 10.13
CA ALA A 40 4.57 5.23 9.39
C ALA A 40 4.06 4.57 8.10
N GLU A 41 4.38 5.19 6.96
CA GLU A 41 3.94 4.74 5.64
C GLU A 41 4.78 3.60 5.05
N ASN A 42 5.99 3.31 5.55
CA ASN A 42 6.79 2.18 5.09
C ASN A 42 7.47 1.49 6.28
N LEU A 43 7.14 0.22 6.48
CA LEU A 43 7.63 -0.61 7.58
C LEU A 43 8.50 -1.76 7.03
N ASN A 44 8.73 -2.76 7.88
CA ASN A 44 9.68 -3.83 7.62
C ASN A 44 9.27 -4.70 6.43
N PHE A 45 7.96 -4.87 6.18
CA PHE A 45 7.47 -5.76 5.14
C PHE A 45 6.44 -5.10 4.20
N SER A 46 6.91 -4.67 3.03
CA SER A 46 6.10 -4.26 1.90
C SER A 46 5.61 -5.48 1.12
N VAL A 47 4.32 -5.48 0.78
CA VAL A 47 3.72 -6.50 -0.10
C VAL A 47 3.19 -5.77 -1.33
N PRO A 48 3.65 -6.08 -2.56
CA PRO A 48 3.23 -5.41 -3.79
C PRO A 48 1.85 -5.89 -4.25
N PHE A 49 0.86 -5.80 -3.36
CA PHE A 49 -0.50 -6.29 -3.53
C PHE A 49 -1.50 -5.27 -2.99
N ILE A 50 -2.58 -5.04 -3.74
CA ILE A 50 -3.71 -4.22 -3.32
C ILE A 50 -5.03 -4.97 -3.49
N LEU A 51 -5.97 -4.68 -2.59
CA LEU A 51 -7.34 -5.19 -2.63
C LEU A 51 -8.30 -4.00 -2.77
N SER A 52 -9.24 -4.09 -3.70
CA SER A 52 -10.28 -3.09 -3.88
C SER A 52 -11.57 -3.45 -3.13
N SER A 53 -12.31 -2.44 -2.66
CA SER A 53 -13.70 -2.61 -2.20
C SER A 53 -14.66 -3.15 -3.25
N GLU A 54 -14.31 -3.04 -4.55
CA GLU A 54 -15.12 -3.52 -5.68
C GLU A 54 -14.91 -5.02 -5.98
N GLY A 55 -14.23 -5.76 -5.09
CA GLY A 55 -14.16 -7.22 -5.15
C GLY A 55 -13.07 -7.78 -6.06
N TYR A 56 -12.07 -6.98 -6.41
CA TYR A 56 -10.88 -7.44 -7.15
C TYR A 56 -9.59 -7.10 -6.42
N ALA A 57 -8.51 -7.76 -6.82
CA ALA A 57 -7.18 -7.51 -6.29
C ALA A 57 -6.16 -7.40 -7.44
N VAL A 58 -5.05 -6.72 -7.16
CA VAL A 58 -3.93 -6.58 -8.08
C VAL A 58 -2.65 -6.96 -7.35
N LEU A 59 -1.95 -7.95 -7.88
CA LEU A 59 -0.57 -8.28 -7.50
C LEU A 59 0.35 -7.67 -8.56
N PHE A 60 1.27 -6.81 -8.12
CA PHE A 60 2.38 -6.35 -8.93
C PHE A 60 3.51 -7.35 -8.74
N ASP A 61 3.61 -8.34 -9.64
CA ASP A 61 4.62 -9.40 -9.60
C ASP A 61 6.00 -8.86 -10.00
N ASN A 62 6.55 -8.03 -9.13
CA ASN A 62 7.82 -7.35 -9.30
C ASN A 62 8.57 -7.30 -7.96
N PRO A 63 9.78 -7.88 -7.87
CA PRO A 63 10.56 -7.90 -6.64
C PRO A 63 11.47 -6.67 -6.45
N ALA A 64 11.59 -5.82 -7.45
CA ALA A 64 12.44 -4.63 -7.38
C ALA A 64 11.81 -3.53 -6.53
N ARG A 65 12.64 -2.58 -6.10
CA ARG A 65 12.16 -1.38 -5.41
C ARG A 65 11.24 -0.58 -6.32
N GLY A 66 10.13 -0.11 -5.76
CA GLY A 66 9.17 0.71 -6.48
C GLY A 66 8.27 1.45 -5.50
N TYR A 67 7.13 1.91 -6.01
CA TYR A 67 6.08 2.53 -5.19
C TYR A 67 4.71 2.26 -5.81
N LEU A 68 3.68 2.28 -4.96
CA LEU A 68 2.28 2.30 -5.36
C LEU A 68 1.78 3.73 -5.22
N ASP A 69 1.37 4.36 -6.30
CA ASP A 69 0.67 5.65 -6.28
C ASP A 69 -0.83 5.38 -6.41
N ILE A 70 -1.59 5.64 -5.34
CA ILE A 70 -2.98 5.20 -5.20
C ILE A 70 -3.93 6.40 -5.21
N GLY A 71 -3.80 7.27 -6.23
CA GLY A 71 -4.91 8.07 -6.79
C GLY A 71 -5.53 9.12 -5.88
#